data_AF-A0A139D1N2-F1
#
_entry.id   AF-A0A139D1N2-F1
#
_cell.length_a   1.000
_cell.length_b   1.000
_cell.length_c   1.000
_cell.angle_alpha   90.00
_cell.angle_beta   90.00
_cell.angle_gamma   90.00
#
_symmetry.space_group_name_H-M   'P 1'
#
loop_
_entity.id
_entity.type
_entity.pdbx_description
1 polymer ?
#
loop_
_entity_poly.entity_id
_entity_poly.type
_entity_poly.pdbx_seq_one_letter_code
_entity_poly.pdbx_strand_id
1 'polypeptide(L)'
;MIASIGLRTLVENDLSKNRNLVIVSVTLVVGISNLTLSFAGLEFGGMGLAAIVGIVMNLILPAVEKDDEVEDLDEDLNLEPELRYEAN
;
A
#
# COMPACT_ATOMS: atom_id res chain seq x y z
N MET A 1 -22.92 3.77 -13.28
CA MET A 1 -22.41 5.12 -13.57
C MET A 1 -21.65 5.73 -12.38
N ILE A 2 -22.23 5.80 -11.17
CA ILE A 2 -21.56 6.40 -9.99
C ILE A 2 -20.23 5.71 -9.63
N ALA A 3 -20.24 4.39 -9.43
CA ALA A 3 -19.02 3.64 -9.12
C ALA A 3 -17.95 3.72 -10.22
N SER A 4 -18.36 3.76 -11.49
CA SER A 4 -17.45 3.88 -12.64
C SER A 4 -16.75 5.23 -12.68
N ILE A 5 -17.46 6.32 -12.34
CA ILE A 5 -16.87 7.66 -12.22
C ILE A 5 -15.88 7.68 -11.04
N GLY A 6 -16.27 7.13 -9.89
CA GLY A 6 -15.40 7.05 -8.72
C GLY A 6 -14.12 6.25 -8.97
N LEU A 7 -14.22 5.09 -9.62
CA LEU A 7 -13.05 4.29 -9.99
C LEU A 7 -12.16 5.02 -11.00
N ARG A 8 -12.74 5.73 -11.96
CA ARG A 8 -11.98 6.55 -12.90
C ARG A 8 -11.18 7.63 -12.17
N THR A 9 -11.81 8.35 -11.25
CA THR A 9 -11.13 9.36 -10.42
C THR A 9 -10.01 8.73 -9.59
N LEU A 10 -10.20 7.53 -9.04
CA LEU A 10 -9.14 6.81 -8.31
C LEU A 10 -7.93 6.48 -9.20
N VAL A 11 -8.17 5.98 -10.42
CA VAL A 11 -7.10 5.59 -11.37
C VAL A 11 -6.41 6.81 -12.01
N GLU A 12 -7.10 7.94 -12.11
CA GLU A 12 -6.51 9.21 -12.54
C GLU A 12 -5.52 9.78 -11.50
N ASN A 13 -5.61 9.35 -10.24
CA ASN A 13 -4.63 9.68 -9.22
C ASN A 13 -3.42 8.74 -9.29
N ASP A 14 -2.26 9.22 -8.83
CA ASP A 14 -1.02 8.43 -8.84
C ASP A 14 -1.08 7.28 -7.82
N LEU A 15 -1.38 6.08 -8.31
CA LEU A 15 -1.38 4.82 -7.57
C LEU A 15 0.01 4.14 -7.56
N SER A 16 1.01 4.72 -8.23
CA SER A 16 2.39 4.22 -8.20
C SER A 16 3.03 4.45 -6.83
N LYS A 17 2.53 5.43 -6.08
CA LYS A 17 2.90 5.65 -4.68
C LYS A 17 2.31 4.54 -3.81
N ASN A 18 3.17 3.75 -3.18
CA ASN A 18 2.78 2.68 -2.25
C ASN A 18 1.74 3.14 -1.21
N ARG A 19 1.86 4.39 -0.71
CA ARG A 19 0.90 4.98 0.22
C ARG A 19 -0.53 5.00 -0.35
N ASN A 20 -0.70 5.55 -1.55
CA ASN A 20 -2.00 5.70 -2.17
C ASN A 20 -2.57 4.34 -2.57
N LEU A 21 -1.72 3.44 -3.09
CA LEU A 21 -2.10 2.09 -3.46
C LEU A 21 -2.71 1.34 -2.28
N VAL A 22 -2.05 1.36 -1.11
CA VAL A 22 -2.50 0.66 0.11
C VAL A 22 -3.83 1.24 0.62
N ILE A 23 -3.96 2.57 0.67
CA ILE A 23 -5.20 3.23 1.13
C ILE A 23 -6.38 2.80 0.25
N VAL A 24 -6.20 2.85 -1.08
CA VAL A 24 -7.24 2.50 -2.04
C VAL A 24 -7.59 1.02 -1.97
N SER A 25 -6.59 0.12 -1.92
CA SER A 25 -6.83 -1.33 -1.88
C SER A 25 -7.61 -1.75 -0.63
N VAL A 26 -7.23 -1.24 0.55
CA VAL A 26 -7.91 -1.58 1.81
C VAL A 26 -9.33 -1.05 1.82
N THR A 27 -9.53 0.20 1.37
CA THR A 27 -10.88 0.80 1.26
C THR A 27 -11.77 -0.02 0.32
N LEU A 28 -11.23 -0.48 -0.81
CA LEU A 28 -11.98 -1.27 -1.79
C LEU A 28 -12.36 -2.65 -1.22
N VAL A 29 -11.42 -3.35 -0.59
CA VAL A 29 -11.67 -4.65 0.04
C VAL A 29 -12.75 -4.52 1.10
N VAL A 30 -12.65 -3.54 2.00
CA VAL A 30 -13.66 -3.32 3.05
C VAL A 30 -15.03 -3.00 2.44
N GLY A 31 -15.09 -2.18 1.39
CA GLY A 31 -16.34 -1.79 0.73
C GLY A 31 -17.06 -2.93 0.01
N ILE A 32 -16.31 -3.88 -0.56
CA ILE A 32 -16.88 -5.04 -1.27
C ILE A 32 -17.22 -6.18 -0.28
N SER A 33 -16.49 -6.29 0.83
CA SER A 33 -16.62 -7.39 1.81
C SER A 33 -17.91 -7.39 2.63
N ASN A 34 -18.80 -6.40 2.42
CA ASN A 34 -20.06 -6.24 3.15
C ASN A 34 -19.90 -6.34 4.69
N LEU A 35 -18.81 -5.80 5.21
CA LEU A 35 -18.53 -5.77 6.64
C LEU A 35 -19.50 -4.84 7.34
N THR A 36 -19.98 -5.27 8.51
CA THR A 36 -20.86 -4.49 9.39
C THR A 36 -20.20 -4.34 10.76
N LEU A 37 -20.02 -3.11 11.20
CA LEU A 37 -19.51 -2.76 12.52
C LEU A 37 -20.62 -2.09 13.31
N SER A 38 -20.99 -2.70 14.44
CA SER A 38 -21.93 -2.12 15.39
C SER A 38 -21.15 -1.43 16.51
N PHE A 39 -21.37 -0.13 16.68
CA PHE A 39 -20.76 0.65 17.76
C PHE A 39 -21.80 1.59 18.38
N ALA A 40 -21.96 1.52 19.71
CA ALA A 40 -22.86 2.39 20.48
C ALA A 40 -24.32 2.45 19.96
N GLY A 41 -24.83 1.34 19.42
CA GLY A 41 -26.21 1.25 18.87
C GLY A 41 -26.36 1.76 17.43
N LEU A 42 -25.26 2.17 16.78
CA LEU A 42 -25.24 2.51 15.35
C LEU A 42 -24.54 1.40 14.57
N GLU A 43 -25.16 0.98 13.46
CA GLU A 43 -24.59 -0.01 12.54
C GLU A 43 -23.99 0.69 11.32
N PHE A 44 -22.68 0.55 11.15
CA PHE A 44 -21.96 1.03 9.99
C PHE A 44 -21.67 -0.16 9.08
N GLY A 45 -22.42 -0.23 7.97
CA GLY A 45 -22.33 -1.31 7.01
C GLY A 45 -21.80 -0.88 5.64
N GLY A 46 -21.04 -1.77 5.01
CA GLY A 46 -20.70 -1.70 3.59
C GLY A 46 -19.95 -0.42 3.19
N MET A 47 -20.49 0.33 2.22
CA MET A 47 -19.83 1.52 1.65
C MET A 47 -19.57 2.64 2.66
N GLY A 48 -20.44 2.78 3.69
CA GLY A 48 -20.23 3.80 4.72
C GLY A 48 -19.03 3.51 5.61
N LEU A 49 -18.87 2.23 6.00
CA LEU A 49 -17.71 1.78 6.76
C LEU A 49 -16.42 1.92 5.95
N ALA A 50 -16.45 1.57 4.66
CA ALA A 50 -15.30 1.73 3.77
C ALA A 50 -14.80 3.18 3.69
N ALA A 51 -15.70 4.15 3.59
CA ALA A 51 -15.33 5.56 3.55
C ALA A 51 -14.61 6.00 4.84
N ILE A 52 -15.11 5.57 6.02
CA ILE A 52 -14.47 5.88 7.30
C ILE A 52 -13.07 5.27 7.36
N VAL A 53 -12.93 3.99 6.97
CA VAL A 53 -11.64 3.30 6.94
C VAL A 53 -10.65 4.00 6.01
N GLY A 54 -11.08 4.45 4.83
CA GLY A 54 -10.24 5.20 3.89
C GLY A 54 -9.75 6.54 4.46
N ILE A 55 -10.62 7.28 5.15
CA ILE A 55 -10.26 8.54 5.83
C ILE A 55 -9.24 8.26 6.94
N VAL A 56 -9.48 7.24 7.76
CA VAL A 56 -8.60 6.86 8.87
C VAL A 56 -7.23 6.42 8.35
N MET A 57 -7.17 5.59 7.30
CA MET A 57 -5.89 5.21 6.68
C MET A 57 -5.14 6.40 6.11
N ASN A 58 -5.83 7.35 5.46
CA ASN A 58 -5.18 8.55 4.94
C ASN A 58 -4.54 9.40 6.06
N LEU A 59 -5.13 9.42 7.26
CA LEU A 59 -4.60 10.14 8.42
C LEU A 59 -3.46 9.41 9.11
N ILE A 60 -3.53 8.08 9.22
CA ILE A 60 -2.54 7.27 9.93
C ILE A 60 -1.27 7.09 9.09
N LEU A 61 -1.40 6.99 7.76
CA LEU A 61 -0.27 6.63 6.90
C LEU A 61 0.56 7.88 6.54
N PRO A 62 1.81 8.00 7.06
CA PRO A 62 2.65 9.16 6.82
C PRO A 62 3.03 9.27 5.34
N ALA A 63 3.13 10.50 4.83
CA ALA A 63 3.69 10.78 3.52
C ALA A 63 5.21 10.61 3.62
N VAL A 64 5.68 9.40 3.34
CA VAL A 64 7.10 9.09 3.29
C VAL A 64 7.63 9.63 1.97
N GLU A 65 8.26 10.81 2.01
CA GLU A 65 9.23 11.23 0.99
C GLU A 65 10.52 10.43 1.27
N LYS A 66 10.57 9.19 0.79
CA LYS A 66 11.84 8.48 0.69
C LYS A 66 12.24 8.57 -0.77
N ASP A 67 13.28 9.36 -1.03
CA ASP A 67 14.20 9.06 -2.11
C ASP A 67 14.63 7.60 -1.90
N ASP A 68 14.24 6.75 -2.84
CA ASP A 68 14.65 5.36 -2.88
C ASP A 68 16.16 5.32 -3.19
N GLU A 69 17.00 5.50 -2.17
CA GLU A 69 18.32 4.87 -2.16
C GLU A 69 18.06 3.36 -2.03
N VAL A 70 17.92 2.73 -3.18
CA VAL A 70 18.03 1.29 -3.33
C VAL A 70 19.48 0.95 -2.97
N GLU A 71 19.72 0.57 -1.72
CA GLU A 71 20.98 -0.08 -1.35
C GLU A 71 20.93 -1.48 -1.98
N ASP A 72 21.38 -1.55 -3.24
CA ASP A 72 21.65 -2.78 -3.97
C ASP A 72 22.74 -3.56 -3.21
N LEU A 73 22.36 -4.35 -2.19
CA LEU A 73 23.26 -5.24 -1.44
C LEU A 73 23.63 -6.52 -2.22
N ASP A 74 23.66 -6.46 -3.55
CA ASP A 74 24.03 -7.59 -4.42
C ASP A 74 25.49 -7.51 -4.92
N GLU A 75 26.27 -6.47 -4.58
CA GLU A 75 27.63 -6.29 -5.15
C GLU A 75 28.77 -7.05 -4.42
N ASP A 76 28.54 -7.63 -3.23
CA ASP A 76 29.63 -8.23 -2.41
C ASP A 76 29.64 -9.77 -2.30
N LEU A 77 28.80 -10.49 -3.05
CA LEU A 77 28.77 -11.96 -3.03
C LEU A 77 29.52 -12.63 -4.20
N ASN A 78 30.38 -11.88 -4.91
CA ASN A 78 31.33 -12.42 -5.88
C ASN A 78 32.80 -12.32 -5.44
N LEU A 79 33.11 -12.67 -4.18
CA LEU A 79 34.48 -12.98 -3.79
C LEU A 79 34.83 -14.40 -4.26
N GLU A 80 35.25 -14.52 -5.53
CA GLU A 80 35.97 -15.69 -6.01
C GLU A 80 37.19 -15.96 -5.10
N PRO A 81 37.37 -17.18 -4.57
CA PRO A 81 38.56 -17.54 -3.82
C PRO A 81 39.70 -17.95 -4.78
N GLU A 82 40.08 -17.08 -5.73
CA GLU A 82 41.12 -17.40 -6.72
C GLU A 82 42.56 -17.05 -6.31
N LEU A 83 42.83 -16.41 -5.17
CA LEU A 83 44.20 -15.98 -4.81
C LEU A 83 44.87 -16.78 -3.67
N ARG A 84 44.53 -18.08 -3.50
CA ARG A 84 45.14 -18.94 -2.46
C ARG A 84 45.87 -20.20 -2.95
N TYR A 85 46.27 -20.29 -4.22
CA TYR A 85 47.13 -21.41 -4.67
C TYR A 85 48.23 -21.05 -5.68
N GLU A 86 48.80 -19.84 -5.61
CA GLU A 86 50.15 -19.54 -6.15
C GLU A 86 51.25 -19.66 -5.07
N ALA A 87 51.07 -20.55 -4.10
CA ALA A 87 52.09 -20.85 -3.09
C ALA A 87 52.11 -22.35 -2.74
N ASN A 88 52.51 -23.18 -3.70
CA ASN A 88 53.30 -24.41 -3.50
C ASN A 88 53.64 -25.05 -4.85
#